data_AF-A0AAV2PSI6-F1
#
_entry.id   AF-A0AAV2PSI6-F1
#
_cell.length_a   1.000
_cell.length_b   1.000
_cell.length_c   1.000
_cell.angle_alpha   90.00
_cell.angle_beta   90.00
_cell.angle_gamma   90.00
#
_symmetry.space_group_name_H-M   'P 1'
#
loop_
_entity.id
_entity.type
_entity.pdbx_description
1 polymer ?
#
loop_
_entity_poly.entity_id
_entity_poly.type
_entity_poly.pdbx_seq_one_letter_code
_entity_poly.pdbx_strand_id
1 'polypeptide(L)'
;CVFFIRYQRKMYKAITDLPDEAFTDEDCIKDIGDYLETMQNISKMLVDKIYKFTFGINFALFVILGTISTFELIQGLGEIQKSSSKVEFGDIIYVFPIAICVFHMFISCKYSDALITGQHDKLKYKLKGIMTSLVVDNMDQFIKNEKKFKRIELLYKNIKDFSPQAEIYGGFKVNYQLFSGIILFIFSYSRIFYGYVGTPEDNCP
;
A
#
# COMPACT_ATOMS: atom_id res chain seq x y z
N CYS A 1 6.18 0.45 10.86
CA CYS A 1 5.87 0.08 9.46
C CYS A 1 6.13 1.23 8.48
N VAL A 2 5.43 2.37 8.58
CA VAL A 2 5.56 3.49 7.63
C VAL A 2 7.00 4.03 7.47
N PHE A 3 7.75 4.17 8.57
CA PHE A 3 9.14 4.62 8.51
C PHE A 3 10.05 3.70 7.67
N PHE A 4 9.89 2.39 7.81
CA PHE A 4 10.71 1.42 7.09
C PHE A 4 10.29 1.30 5.63
N ILE A 5 8.99 1.31 5.32
CA ILE A 5 8.49 1.42 3.93
C ILE A 5 9.07 2.67 3.25
N ARG A 6 9.12 3.80 3.98
CA ARG A 6 9.74 5.04 3.49
C ARG A 6 11.25 4.89 3.29
N TYR A 7 11.95 4.19 4.18
CA TYR A 7 13.37 3.88 4.03
C TYR A 7 13.63 3.03 2.78
N GLN A 8 12.92 1.91 2.62
CA GLN A 8 12.97 1.05 1.43
C GLN A 8 12.78 1.88 0.16
N ARG A 9 11.76 2.74 0.12
CA ARG A 9 11.48 3.61 -1.02
C ARG A 9 12.67 4.53 -1.36
N LYS A 10 13.32 5.13 -0.36
CA LYS A 10 14.51 5.97 -0.60
C LYS A 10 15.67 5.17 -1.19
N MET A 11 15.82 3.93 -0.79
CA MET A 11 16.90 3.06 -1.24
C MET A 11 16.65 2.57 -2.68
N TYR A 12 15.44 2.12 -2.99
CA TYR A 12 15.04 1.83 -4.38
C TYR A 12 15.23 3.04 -5.29
N LYS A 13 14.89 4.25 -4.80
CA LYS A 13 15.15 5.49 -5.52
C LYS A 13 16.64 5.70 -5.78
N ALA A 14 17.48 5.59 -4.75
CA ALA A 14 18.93 5.76 -4.88
C ALA A 14 19.52 4.82 -5.93
N ILE A 15 19.12 3.54 -5.93
CA ILE A 15 19.57 2.56 -6.93
C ILE A 15 19.05 2.93 -8.33
N THR A 16 17.78 3.32 -8.44
CA THR A 16 17.19 3.72 -9.72
C THR A 16 17.88 4.95 -10.33
N ASP A 17 18.31 5.88 -9.48
CA ASP A 17 18.97 7.13 -9.87
C ASP A 17 20.47 6.94 -10.20
N LEU A 18 21.06 5.75 -9.97
CA LEU A 18 22.43 5.44 -10.38
C LEU A 18 22.56 5.53 -11.92
N PRO A 19 23.71 5.94 -12.46
CA PRO A 19 23.91 6.01 -13.91
C PRO A 19 23.95 4.61 -14.53
N ASP A 20 23.64 4.46 -15.82
CA ASP A 20 23.52 3.15 -16.47
C ASP A 20 24.85 2.38 -16.47
N GLU A 21 25.98 3.10 -16.48
CA GLU A 21 27.33 2.54 -16.37
C GLU A 21 27.52 1.75 -15.07
N ALA A 22 26.86 2.13 -13.98
CA ALA A 22 26.89 1.39 -12.71
C ALA A 22 26.29 -0.02 -12.86
N PHE A 23 25.36 -0.21 -13.79
CA PHE A 23 24.79 -1.52 -14.13
C PHE A 23 25.60 -2.25 -15.21
N THR A 24 26.76 -1.74 -15.59
CA THR A 24 27.70 -2.39 -16.50
C THR A 24 29.03 -2.79 -15.84
N ASP A 25 29.28 -2.30 -14.62
CA ASP A 25 30.40 -2.67 -13.76
C ASP A 25 30.06 -3.95 -12.96
N GLU A 26 30.94 -4.94 -13.01
CA GLU A 26 30.71 -6.23 -12.35
C GLU A 26 30.62 -6.14 -10.83
N ASP A 27 31.44 -5.30 -10.20
CA ASP A 27 31.50 -5.17 -8.74
C ASP A 27 30.28 -4.38 -8.25
N CYS A 28 29.92 -3.30 -8.96
CA CYS A 28 28.76 -2.50 -8.62
C CYS A 28 27.44 -3.29 -8.76
N ILE A 29 27.28 -4.09 -9.82
CA ILE A 29 26.11 -4.98 -10.00
C ILE A 29 25.99 -5.97 -8.84
N LYS A 30 27.12 -6.53 -8.39
CA LYS A 30 27.14 -7.48 -7.28
C LYS A 30 26.70 -6.79 -5.99
N ASP A 31 27.26 -5.63 -5.68
CA ASP A 31 26.91 -4.87 -4.47
C ASP A 31 25.42 -4.47 -4.46
N ILE A 32 24.89 -4.04 -5.62
CA ILE A 32 23.45 -3.75 -5.78
C ILE A 32 22.62 -5.01 -5.53
N GLY A 33 23.05 -6.16 -6.05
CA GLY A 33 22.37 -7.45 -5.86
C GLY A 33 22.33 -7.90 -4.41
N ASP A 34 23.49 -7.94 -3.76
CA ASP A 34 23.63 -8.35 -2.35
C ASP A 34 22.80 -7.41 -1.44
N TYR A 35 22.81 -6.12 -1.74
CA TYR A 35 21.99 -5.13 -1.04
C TYR A 35 20.49 -5.38 -1.23
N LEU A 36 20.03 -5.55 -2.47
CA LEU A 36 18.62 -5.81 -2.77
C LEU A 36 18.17 -7.09 -2.10
N GLU A 37 18.93 -8.18 -2.19
CA GLU A 37 18.61 -9.45 -1.53
C GLU A 37 18.47 -9.29 -0.01
N THR A 38 19.42 -8.60 0.63
CA THR A 38 19.37 -8.30 2.06
C THR A 38 18.09 -7.52 2.40
N MET A 39 17.78 -6.49 1.62
CA MET A 39 16.56 -5.69 1.79
C MET A 39 15.29 -6.51 1.62
N GLN A 40 15.25 -7.44 0.66
CA GLN A 40 14.14 -8.35 0.45
C GLN A 40 13.96 -9.30 1.64
N ASN A 41 15.04 -9.88 2.16
CA ASN A 41 15.00 -10.79 3.30
C ASN A 41 14.52 -10.08 4.57
N ILE A 42 15.01 -8.86 4.83
CA ILE A 42 14.51 -8.03 5.93
C ILE A 42 13.03 -7.70 5.73
N SER A 43 12.64 -7.34 4.51
CA SER A 43 11.24 -7.03 4.18
C SER A 43 10.32 -8.22 4.40
N LYS A 44 10.69 -9.42 3.94
CA LYS A 44 9.92 -10.66 4.16
C LYS A 44 9.73 -10.92 5.65
N MET A 45 10.82 -10.87 6.42
CA MET A 45 10.76 -11.08 7.86
C MET A 45 9.84 -10.04 8.54
N LEU A 46 9.94 -8.77 8.17
CA LEU A 46 9.10 -7.72 8.75
C LEU A 46 7.64 -7.86 8.33
N VAL A 47 7.37 -8.24 7.08
CA VAL A 47 6.01 -8.46 6.58
C VAL A 47 5.35 -9.60 7.34
N ASP A 48 6.03 -10.74 7.43
CA ASP A 48 5.50 -11.95 8.04
C ASP A 48 5.36 -11.84 9.56
N LYS A 49 6.33 -11.24 10.26
CA LYS A 49 6.33 -11.19 11.72
C LYS A 49 5.60 -9.97 12.30
N ILE A 50 5.57 -8.85 11.58
CA ILE A 50 5.13 -7.56 12.15
C ILE A 50 4.00 -6.96 11.32
N TYR A 51 4.18 -6.78 10.01
CA TYR A 51 3.25 -5.94 9.24
C TYR A 51 1.89 -6.58 9.09
N LYS A 52 1.82 -7.88 8.81
CA LYS A 52 0.54 -8.60 8.71
C LYS A 52 -0.30 -8.43 9.98
N PHE A 53 0.34 -8.53 11.15
CA PHE A 53 -0.30 -8.37 12.44
C PHE A 53 -0.67 -6.91 12.73
N THR A 54 0.29 -5.99 12.67
CA THR A 54 0.06 -4.58 13.00
C THR A 54 -0.94 -3.93 12.07
N PHE A 55 -0.82 -4.12 10.75
CA PHE A 55 -1.80 -3.60 9.83
C PHE A 55 -3.14 -4.31 9.99
N GLY A 56 -3.17 -5.63 10.22
CA GLY A 56 -4.40 -6.36 10.51
C GLY A 56 -5.19 -5.76 11.67
N ILE A 57 -4.52 -5.49 12.79
CA ILE A 57 -5.15 -4.81 13.95
C ILE A 57 -5.62 -3.41 13.60
N ASN A 58 -4.79 -2.60 12.92
CA ASN A 58 -5.17 -1.24 12.54
C ASN A 58 -6.38 -1.21 11.62
N PHE A 59 -6.45 -2.12 10.64
CA PHE A 59 -7.60 -2.25 9.75
C PHE A 59 -8.85 -2.73 10.49
N ALA A 60 -8.71 -3.69 11.42
CA ALA A 60 -9.84 -4.15 12.23
C ALA A 60 -10.39 -3.02 13.13
N LEU A 61 -9.51 -2.30 13.83
CA LEU A 61 -9.89 -1.12 14.62
C LEU A 61 -10.53 -0.04 13.76
N PHE A 62 -10.01 0.20 12.56
CA PHE A 62 -10.60 1.17 11.63
C PHE A 62 -12.02 0.78 11.22
N VAL A 63 -12.27 -0.50 10.90
CA VAL A 63 -13.61 -0.98 10.56
C VAL A 63 -14.57 -0.80 11.73
N ILE A 64 -14.16 -1.22 12.94
CA ILE A 64 -15.02 -1.14 14.13
C ILE A 64 -15.33 0.32 14.48
N LEU A 65 -14.30 1.15 14.67
CA LEU A 65 -14.46 2.55 15.05
C LEU A 65 -15.15 3.37 13.96
N GLY A 66 -14.83 3.09 12.69
CA GLY A 66 -15.48 3.72 11.54
C GLY A 66 -16.96 3.38 11.48
N THR A 67 -17.35 2.13 11.71
CA THR A 67 -18.75 1.70 11.71
C THR A 67 -19.55 2.35 12.82
N ILE A 68 -19.03 2.34 14.06
CA ILE A 68 -19.66 2.98 15.22
C ILE A 68 -19.83 4.47 14.96
N SER A 69 -18.74 5.17 14.63
CA SER A 69 -18.78 6.62 14.42
C SER A 69 -19.69 7.01 13.25
N THR A 70 -19.74 6.21 12.18
CA THR A 70 -20.64 6.46 11.05
C THR A 70 -22.11 6.22 11.44
N PHE A 71 -22.37 5.24 12.31
CA PHE A 71 -23.72 4.99 12.82
C PHE A 71 -24.23 6.15 13.67
N GLU A 72 -23.43 6.64 14.63
CA GLU A 72 -23.74 7.82 15.45
C GLU A 72 -23.99 9.06 14.56
N LEU A 73 -23.16 9.28 13.54
CA LEU A 73 -23.36 10.37 12.59
C LEU A 73 -24.66 10.25 11.80
N ILE A 74 -25.03 9.05 11.35
CA ILE A 74 -26.28 8.84 10.62
C ILE A 74 -27.49 9.06 11.54
N GLN A 75 -27.43 8.59 12.79
CA GLN A 75 -28.48 8.83 13.78
C GLN A 75 -28.65 10.32 14.07
N GLY A 76 -27.57 11.03 14.39
CA GLY A 76 -27.59 12.47 14.64
C GLY A 76 -28.11 13.29 13.46
N LEU A 77 -27.70 12.95 12.23
CA LEU A 77 -28.24 13.59 11.03
C LEU A 77 -29.75 13.35 10.85
N GLY A 78 -30.23 12.14 11.18
CA GLY A 78 -31.65 11.80 11.14
C GLY A 78 -32.48 12.59 12.15
N GLU A 79 -31.95 12.84 13.35
CA GLU A 79 -32.61 13.64 14.38
C GLU A 79 -32.67 15.13 14.01
N ILE A 80 -31.57 15.69 13.48
CA ILE A 80 -31.51 17.07 12.97
C ILE A 80 -32.53 17.28 11.84
N GLN A 81 -32.71 16.28 10.96
CA GLN A 81 -33.68 16.38 9.86
C GLN A 81 -35.14 16.40 10.37
N LYS A 82 -35.43 15.75 11.50
CA LYS A 82 -36.77 15.70 12.12
C LYS A 82 -37.05 16.91 13.02
N SER A 83 -36.02 17.46 13.67
CA SER A 83 -36.12 18.62 14.56
C SER A 83 -35.99 19.94 13.81
N SER A 84 -37.09 20.68 13.65
CA SER A 84 -37.07 22.03 13.03
C SER A 84 -36.48 23.13 13.94
N SER A 85 -35.86 22.79 15.07
CA SER A 85 -35.40 23.79 16.05
C SER A 85 -34.05 23.44 16.69
N LYS A 86 -33.14 24.41 16.59
CA LYS A 86 -31.84 24.56 17.28
C LYS A 86 -30.90 23.35 17.19
N VAL A 87 -29.93 23.51 16.29
CA VAL A 87 -28.82 22.61 16.01
C VAL A 87 -27.99 22.36 17.28
N GLU A 88 -28.27 21.29 18.00
CA GLU A 88 -27.29 20.69 18.90
C GLU A 88 -26.33 19.88 18.03
N PHE A 89 -25.11 20.41 17.84
CA PHE A 89 -24.01 19.78 17.07
C PHE A 89 -23.42 18.54 17.80
N GLY A 90 -24.24 17.77 18.52
CA GLY A 90 -23.79 16.69 19.41
C GLY A 90 -22.89 15.66 18.72
N ASP A 91 -23.16 15.37 17.45
CA ASP A 91 -22.56 14.18 16.81
C ASP A 91 -21.48 14.50 15.78
N ILE A 92 -21.24 15.78 15.46
CA ILE A 92 -20.13 16.17 14.56
C ILE A 92 -18.76 15.80 15.17
N ILE A 93 -18.70 15.62 16.50
CA ILE A 93 -17.50 15.20 17.19
C ILE A 93 -16.99 13.83 16.72
N TYR A 94 -17.88 12.95 16.24
CA TYR A 94 -17.53 11.65 15.68
C TYR A 94 -16.87 11.73 14.29
N VAL A 95 -16.93 12.89 13.61
CA VAL A 95 -16.17 13.14 12.37
C VAL A 95 -14.66 13.13 12.64
N PHE A 96 -14.21 13.65 13.79
CA PHE A 96 -12.78 13.74 14.09
C PHE A 96 -12.10 12.35 14.22
N PRO A 97 -12.63 11.39 15.01
CA PRO A 97 -12.13 10.01 15.02
C PRO A 97 -12.11 9.36 13.64
N ILE A 98 -13.18 9.50 12.84
CA ILE A 98 -13.23 8.96 11.47
C ILE A 98 -12.11 9.55 10.62
N ALA A 99 -11.96 10.88 10.63
CA ALA A 99 -10.92 11.57 9.87
C ALA A 99 -9.51 11.12 10.28
N ILE A 100 -9.25 10.94 11.57
CA ILE A 100 -7.97 10.43 12.09
C ILE A 100 -7.71 9.01 11.58
N CYS A 101 -8.71 8.11 11.67
CA CYS A 101 -8.54 6.74 11.21
C CYS A 101 -8.34 6.68 9.68
N VAL A 102 -9.17 7.40 8.91
CA VAL A 102 -9.07 7.54 7.45
C VAL A 102 -7.69 8.06 7.08
N PHE A 103 -7.19 9.10 7.75
CA PHE A 103 -5.87 9.68 7.48
C PHE A 103 -4.73 8.69 7.78
N HIS A 104 -4.79 7.97 8.90
CA HIS A 104 -3.78 6.98 9.27
C HIS A 104 -3.70 5.83 8.26
N MET A 105 -4.86 5.33 7.83
CA MET A 105 -4.94 4.26 6.83
C MET A 105 -4.54 4.76 5.44
N PHE A 106 -4.96 5.97 5.07
CA PHE A 106 -4.55 6.63 3.83
C PHE A 106 -3.02 6.76 3.75
N ILE A 107 -2.36 7.22 4.81
CA ILE A 107 -0.89 7.31 4.86
C ILE A 107 -0.25 5.95 4.64
N SER A 108 -0.74 4.92 5.34
CA SER A 108 -0.20 3.56 5.25
C SER A 108 -0.32 3.01 3.82
N CYS A 109 -1.49 3.15 3.21
CA CYS A 109 -1.74 2.77 1.83
C CYS A 109 -0.92 3.58 0.84
N LYS A 110 -0.81 4.90 1.02
CA LYS A 110 0.00 5.79 0.18
C LYS A 110 1.47 5.38 0.13
N TYR A 111 2.07 5.10 1.29
CA TYR A 111 3.47 4.72 1.34
C TYR A 111 3.71 3.31 0.81
N SER A 112 2.82 2.36 1.11
CA SER A 112 2.89 0.99 0.61
C SER A 112 2.73 0.94 -0.92
N ASP A 113 1.75 1.65 -1.47
CA ASP A 113 1.50 1.70 -2.90
C ASP A 113 2.64 2.40 -3.65
N ALA A 114 3.09 3.55 -3.15
CA ALA A 114 4.20 4.31 -3.75
C ALA A 114 5.55 3.57 -3.73
N LEU A 115 5.71 2.54 -2.90
CA LEU A 115 6.90 1.68 -2.92
C LEU A 115 6.95 0.83 -4.21
N ILE A 116 5.78 0.35 -4.68
CA ILE A 116 5.67 -0.47 -5.89
C ILE A 116 5.64 0.42 -7.12
N THR A 117 4.55 1.17 -7.27
CA THR A 117 4.24 1.93 -8.49
C THR A 117 5.22 3.08 -8.71
N GLY A 118 5.83 3.56 -7.63
CA GLY A 118 6.71 4.72 -7.66
C GLY A 118 8.18 4.41 -7.90
N GLN A 119 8.72 3.30 -7.38
CA GLN A 119 10.17 3.07 -7.35
C GLN A 119 10.57 1.66 -7.75
N HIS A 120 9.91 0.63 -7.22
CA HIS A 120 10.19 -0.75 -7.59
C HIS A 120 9.93 -1.02 -9.08
N ASP A 121 8.79 -0.55 -9.60
CA ASP A 121 8.47 -0.67 -11.03
C ASP A 121 9.45 0.12 -11.90
N LYS A 122 9.89 1.30 -11.46
CA LYS A 122 10.89 2.10 -12.18
C LYS A 122 12.21 1.36 -12.31
N LEU A 123 12.71 0.78 -11.21
CA LEU A 123 13.93 -0.02 -11.23
C LEU A 123 13.78 -1.21 -12.18
N LYS A 124 12.63 -1.91 -12.12
CA LYS A 124 12.31 -3.01 -13.03
C LYS A 124 12.33 -2.59 -14.50
N TYR A 125 11.73 -1.45 -14.84
CA TYR A 125 11.75 -0.91 -16.20
C TYR A 125 13.15 -0.50 -16.65
N LYS A 126 13.93 0.11 -15.75
CA LYS A 126 15.31 0.49 -16.01
C LYS A 126 16.18 -0.72 -16.34
N LEU A 127 16.15 -1.75 -15.48
CA LEU A 127 16.89 -2.99 -15.72
C LEU A 127 16.48 -3.65 -17.04
N LYS A 128 15.18 -3.67 -17.36
CA LYS A 128 14.69 -4.17 -18.65
C LYS A 128 15.23 -3.35 -19.83
N GLY A 129 15.34 -2.03 -19.70
CA GLY A 129 15.94 -1.15 -20.71
C GLY A 129 17.40 -1.48 -20.94
N ILE A 130 18.19 -1.61 -19.88
CA ILE A 130 19.62 -1.95 -19.94
C ILE A 130 19.84 -3.35 -20.52
N MET A 131 19.01 -4.33 -20.14
CA MET A 131 19.06 -5.65 -20.77
C MET A 131 18.79 -5.58 -22.28
N THR A 132 17.86 -4.72 -22.70
CA THR A 132 17.50 -4.57 -24.11
C THR A 132 18.64 -3.91 -24.89
N SER A 133 19.27 -2.86 -24.35
CA SER A 133 20.41 -2.22 -25.01
C SER A 133 21.60 -3.17 -25.18
N LEU A 134 21.90 -3.98 -24.17
CA LEU A 134 22.97 -4.98 -24.22
C LEU A 134 22.74 -6.07 -25.28
N VAL A 135 21.49 -6.32 -25.69
CA VAL A 135 21.14 -7.28 -26.76
C VAL A 135 21.20 -6.63 -28.14
N VAL A 136 20.85 -5.34 -28.24
CA VAL A 136 20.79 -4.60 -29.51
C VAL A 136 22.18 -4.18 -29.99
N ASP A 137 23.13 -3.97 -29.08
CA ASP A 137 24.53 -3.71 -29.42
C ASP A 137 25.19 -4.98 -29.98
N ASN A 138 25.20 -5.12 -31.32
CA ASN A 138 25.90 -6.10 -32.18
C ASN A 138 26.15 -7.52 -31.59
N MET A 139 25.69 -8.58 -32.27
CA MET A 139 25.86 -9.98 -31.81
C MET A 139 27.29 -10.38 -31.40
N ASP A 140 28.34 -9.80 -31.99
CA ASP A 140 29.74 -10.05 -31.59
C ASP A 140 30.13 -9.42 -30.24
N GLN A 141 29.49 -8.32 -29.84
CA GLN A 141 29.61 -7.73 -28.50
C GLN A 141 28.74 -8.45 -27.48
N PHE A 142 27.60 -9.02 -27.90
CA PHE A 142 26.75 -9.81 -27.01
C PHE A 142 27.48 -11.00 -26.39
N ILE A 143 28.33 -11.71 -27.14
CA ILE A 143 29.16 -12.82 -26.61
C ILE A 143 30.10 -12.32 -25.50
N LYS A 144 30.65 -11.10 -25.62
CA LYS A 144 31.48 -10.46 -24.57
C LYS A 144 30.65 -9.95 -23.39
N ASN A 145 29.38 -9.60 -23.63
CA ASN A 145 28.45 -9.07 -22.64
C ASN A 145 27.53 -10.13 -22.01
N GLU A 146 27.62 -11.40 -22.40
CA GLU A 146 26.72 -12.48 -21.96
C GLU A 146 26.71 -12.62 -20.43
N LYS A 147 27.88 -12.54 -19.81
CA LYS A 147 28.02 -12.60 -18.34
C LYS A 147 27.33 -11.41 -17.65
N LYS A 148 27.43 -10.21 -18.24
CA LYS A 148 26.76 -9.00 -17.74
C LYS A 148 25.25 -9.11 -17.91
N PHE A 149 24.79 -9.54 -19.08
CA PHE A 149 23.38 -9.78 -19.37
C PHE A 149 22.77 -10.76 -18.36
N LYS A 150 23.39 -11.92 -18.13
CA LYS A 150 22.90 -12.93 -17.18
C LYS A 150 22.77 -12.39 -15.75
N ARG A 151 23.69 -11.53 -15.30
CA ARG A 151 23.62 -10.91 -13.97
C ARG A 151 22.48 -9.90 -13.86
N ILE A 152 22.31 -9.03 -14.86
CA ILE A 152 21.21 -8.05 -14.88
C ILE A 152 19.87 -8.79 -15.02
N GLU A 153 19.81 -9.86 -15.80
CA GLU A 153 18.65 -10.73 -15.90
C GLU A 153 18.30 -11.36 -14.54
N LEU A 154 19.30 -11.83 -13.79
CA LEU A 154 19.10 -12.38 -12.45
C LEU A 154 18.55 -11.30 -11.49
N LEU A 155 19.13 -10.09 -11.49
CA LEU A 155 18.62 -8.95 -10.74
C LEU A 155 17.17 -8.62 -11.12
N TYR A 156 16.87 -8.57 -12.41
CA TYR A 156 15.54 -8.30 -12.92
C TYR A 156 14.53 -9.37 -12.49
N LYS A 157 14.89 -10.65 -12.56
CA LYS A 157 14.06 -11.77 -12.08
C LYS A 157 13.81 -11.64 -10.58
N ASN A 158 14.85 -11.43 -9.78
CA ASN A 158 14.74 -11.26 -8.33
C ASN A 158 13.84 -10.08 -7.92
N ILE A 159 13.93 -8.95 -8.62
CA ILE A 159 13.04 -7.80 -8.40
C ILE A 159 11.62 -8.15 -8.85
N LYS A 160 11.44 -8.72 -10.03
CA LYS A 160 10.10 -9.06 -10.57
C LYS A 160 9.34 -10.03 -9.66
N ASP A 161 10.02 -11.03 -9.13
CA ASP A 161 9.40 -12.10 -8.34
C ASP A 161 9.11 -11.67 -6.90
N PHE A 162 9.75 -10.59 -6.42
CA PHE A 162 9.52 -10.05 -5.09
C PHE A 162 8.91 -8.65 -5.13
N SER A 163 7.60 -8.57 -4.84
CA SER A 163 6.94 -7.29 -4.58
C SER A 163 7.15 -6.89 -3.11
N PRO A 164 7.78 -5.74 -2.81
CA PRO A 164 7.99 -5.28 -1.44
C PRO A 164 6.71 -4.71 -0.79
N GLN A 165 5.53 -5.07 -1.28
CA GLN A 165 4.24 -4.56 -0.79
C GLN A 165 4.00 -4.96 0.66
N ALA A 166 3.48 -4.02 1.47
CA ALA A 166 2.94 -4.41 2.76
C ALA A 166 1.61 -5.16 2.59
N GLU A 167 1.41 -6.19 3.39
CA GLU A 167 0.23 -7.04 3.38
C GLU A 167 -0.39 -7.13 4.77
N ILE A 168 -1.69 -7.39 4.83
CA ILE A 168 -2.41 -7.79 6.04
C ILE A 168 -2.64 -9.32 6.05
N TYR A 169 -3.14 -9.86 7.16
CA TYR A 169 -3.56 -11.26 7.23
C TYR A 169 -4.49 -11.64 6.06
N GLY A 170 -4.28 -12.83 5.49
CA GLY A 170 -4.97 -13.30 4.28
C GLY A 170 -4.29 -12.88 2.97
N GLY A 171 -3.15 -12.18 3.02
CA GLY A 171 -2.40 -11.79 1.81
C GLY A 171 -2.98 -10.56 1.09
N PHE A 172 -3.92 -9.85 1.72
CA PHE A 172 -4.47 -8.63 1.15
C PHE A 172 -3.42 -7.52 1.16
N LYS A 173 -3.21 -6.95 -0.02
CA LYS A 173 -2.25 -5.88 -0.26
C LYS A 173 -2.73 -4.56 0.34
N VAL A 174 -1.88 -3.92 1.14
CA VAL A 174 -2.16 -2.60 1.71
C VAL A 174 -1.99 -1.56 0.59
N ASN A 175 -3.09 -1.16 -0.03
CA ASN A 175 -3.14 -0.21 -1.14
C ASN A 175 -4.43 0.64 -1.10
N TYR A 176 -4.59 1.57 -2.05
CA TYR A 176 -5.78 2.43 -2.10
C TYR A 176 -7.08 1.67 -2.38
N GLN A 177 -7.03 0.55 -3.12
CA GLN A 177 -8.21 -0.27 -3.42
C GLN A 177 -8.78 -0.91 -2.15
N LEU A 178 -7.92 -1.47 -1.30
CA LEU A 178 -8.30 -2.01 0.00
C LEU A 178 -8.94 -0.92 0.86
N PHE A 179 -8.32 0.27 0.89
CA PHE A 179 -8.83 1.40 1.66
C PHE A 179 -10.20 1.87 1.19
N SER A 180 -10.38 2.08 -0.12
CA SER A 180 -11.68 2.47 -0.67
C SER A 180 -12.75 1.41 -0.44
N GLY A 181 -12.39 0.12 -0.56
CA GLY A 181 -13.30 -0.99 -0.28
C GLY A 181 -13.80 -0.99 1.16
N ILE A 182 -12.91 -0.73 2.11
CA ILE A 182 -13.28 -0.67 3.54
C ILE A 182 -14.12 0.56 3.86
N ILE A 183 -13.79 1.73 3.29
CA ILE A 183 -14.64 2.92 3.45
C ILE A 183 -16.05 2.64 2.92
N LEU A 184 -16.17 2.11 1.70
CA LEU A 184 -17.46 1.76 1.10
C LEU A 184 -18.22 0.73 1.93
N PHE A 185 -17.51 -0.27 2.47
CA PHE A 185 -18.09 -1.26 3.38
C PHE A 185 -18.67 -0.59 4.63
N ILE A 186 -17.90 0.25 5.32
CA ILE A 186 -18.34 0.95 6.53
C ILE A 186 -19.60 1.77 6.26
N PHE A 187 -19.59 2.62 5.22
CA PHE A 187 -20.75 3.46 4.87
C PHE A 187 -21.97 2.63 4.47
N SER A 188 -21.78 1.57 3.67
CA SER A 188 -22.89 0.72 3.21
C SER A 188 -23.49 -0.05 4.39
N TYR A 189 -22.64 -0.61 5.24
CA TYR A 189 -23.06 -1.38 6.41
C TYR A 189 -23.82 -0.51 7.40
N SER A 190 -23.28 0.65 7.79
CA SER A 190 -23.95 1.57 8.71
C SER A 190 -25.29 2.06 8.17
N ARG A 191 -25.39 2.32 6.85
CA ARG A 191 -26.66 2.72 6.22
C ARG A 191 -27.71 1.61 6.21
N ILE A 192 -27.32 0.38 5.86
CA ILE A 192 -28.24 -0.77 5.86
C ILE A 192 -28.77 -1.04 7.27
N PHE A 193 -27.87 -1.03 8.26
CA PHE A 193 -28.24 -1.33 9.65
C PHE A 193 -29.13 -0.23 10.26
N TYR A 194 -28.85 1.06 9.96
CA TYR A 194 -29.76 2.14 10.32
C TYR A 194 -31.15 1.96 9.70
N GLY A 195 -31.24 1.56 8.43
CA GLY A 195 -32.51 1.26 7.79
C GLY A 195 -33.27 0.07 8.39
N TYR A 196 -32.55 -0.88 9.02
CA TYR A 196 -33.15 -2.04 9.68
C TYR A 196 -33.58 -1.77 11.14
N VAL A 197 -32.83 -0.94 11.87
CA VAL A 197 -33.08 -0.64 13.29
C VAL A 197 -33.93 0.62 13.47
N GLY A 198 -33.87 1.55 12.52
CA GLY A 198 -34.54 2.86 12.55
C GLY A 198 -36.03 2.85 12.19
N THR A 199 -36.65 1.69 11.94
CA THR A 199 -38.10 1.57 11.70
C THR A 199 -38.78 0.69 12.76
N PRO A 200 -39.13 1.23 13.94
CA PRO A 200 -40.15 0.63 14.80
C PRO A 200 -41.58 1.13 14.50
N GLU A 201 -41.81 2.06 13.56
CA GLU A 201 -43.12 2.74 13.43
C GLU A 201 -43.92 2.51 12.13
N ASP A 202 -43.43 1.78 11.12
CA ASP A 202 -44.22 1.54 9.89
C ASP A 202 -44.83 0.13 9.79
N ASN A 203 -44.72 -0.70 10.83
CA ASN A 203 -45.30 -2.05 10.87
C ASN A 203 -46.27 -2.22 12.04
N CYS A 204 -47.33 -1.40 12.09
CA CYS A 204 -48.58 -1.81 12.72
C CYS A 204 -49.66 -1.84 11.63
N PRO A 205 -50.30 -3.00 11.37
CA PRO A 205 -51.47 -3.06 10.49
C PRO A 205 -52.67 -2.30 11.06
#